data_AF-A0A2R6DHC5-F1
#
_entry.id   AF-A0A2R6DHC5-F1
#
_cell.length_a   1.000
_cell.length_b   1.000
_cell.length_c   1.000
_cell.angle_alpha   90.00
_cell.angle_beta   90.00
_cell.angle_gamma   90.00
#
_symmetry.space_group_name_H-M   'P 1'
#
loop_
_entity.id
_entity.type
_entity.pdbx_description
1 polymer ?
#
loop_
_entity_poly.entity_id
_entity_poly.type
_entity_poly.pdbx_seq_one_letter_code
_entity_poly.pdbx_strand_id
1 'polypeptide(L)'
;RYVREREPGTETISQLLAYADYSRSKLDHYVDDPGALKHTIGGKQTFLERLDAAPLRIDWPPPAASDLKYRCGELTAAVNRFAPDAVEPLRDVAALPRERNYERLRNAAQAREELTDVERDRIATEDIEGQLGGLREEREHLQGALDEYPER
;
A
#
# COMPACT_ATOMS: atom_id res chain seq x y z
N ARG A 1 -25.92 -10.09 -13.61
CA ARG A 1 -27.36 -10.37 -13.82
C ARG A 1 -27.61 -11.87 -13.85
N TYR A 2 -26.93 -12.63 -14.72
CA TYR A 2 -26.97 -14.11 -14.77
C TYR A 2 -26.88 -14.82 -13.41
N VAL A 3 -25.86 -14.53 -12.58
CA VAL A 3 -25.66 -15.14 -11.24
C VAL A 3 -26.71 -14.69 -10.20
N ARG A 4 -27.57 -13.71 -10.46
CA ARG A 4 -28.66 -13.36 -9.50
C ARG A 4 -30.01 -13.95 -9.90
N GLU A 5 -30.13 -14.45 -11.12
CA GLU A 5 -31.41 -14.81 -11.75
C GLU A 5 -31.45 -16.30 -12.15
N ARG A 6 -30.37 -17.06 -11.89
CA ARG A 6 -30.21 -18.48 -12.25
C ARG A 6 -29.79 -19.28 -11.03
N GLU A 7 -30.10 -20.58 -11.02
CA GLU A 7 -29.77 -21.50 -9.92
C GLU A 7 -28.30 -21.46 -9.44
N PRO A 8 -27.27 -21.36 -10.32
CA PRO A 8 -25.88 -21.23 -9.85
C PRO A 8 -25.65 -19.99 -8.96
N GLY A 9 -26.56 -19.03 -8.99
CA GLY A 9 -26.58 -17.86 -8.15
C GLY A 9 -26.78 -18.07 -6.66
N THR A 10 -27.25 -19.25 -6.24
CA THR A 10 -27.40 -19.61 -4.83
C THR A 10 -26.10 -20.17 -4.23
N GLU A 11 -25.13 -20.52 -5.06
CA GLU A 11 -23.83 -21.03 -4.64
C GLU A 11 -22.93 -19.93 -4.06
N THR A 12 -22.02 -20.30 -3.16
CA THR A 12 -21.05 -19.35 -2.62
C THR A 12 -20.07 -18.88 -3.69
N ILE A 13 -19.47 -17.70 -3.50
CA ILE A 13 -18.44 -17.17 -4.41
C ILE A 13 -17.29 -18.19 -4.58
N SER A 14 -16.89 -18.88 -3.50
CA SER A 14 -15.85 -19.90 -3.54
C SER A 14 -16.21 -21.10 -4.42
N GLN A 15 -17.47 -21.57 -4.36
CA GLN A 15 -17.95 -22.66 -5.23
C GLN A 15 -18.02 -22.22 -6.70
N LEU A 16 -18.50 -20.99 -6.96
CA LEU A 16 -18.52 -20.42 -8.30
C LEU A 16 -17.11 -20.29 -8.90
N LEU A 17 -16.11 -19.93 -8.10
CA LEU A 17 -14.71 -19.93 -8.52
C LEU A 17 -14.21 -21.34 -8.81
N ALA A 18 -14.53 -22.33 -7.98
CA ALA A 18 -14.18 -23.73 -8.25
C ALA A 18 -14.81 -24.25 -9.56
N TYR A 19 -16.04 -23.82 -9.88
CA TYR A 19 -16.70 -24.13 -11.14
C TYR A 19 -16.02 -23.49 -12.36
N ALA A 20 -15.36 -22.34 -12.21
CA ALA A 20 -14.61 -21.72 -13.29
C ALA A 20 -13.51 -22.65 -13.84
N ASP A 21 -12.84 -23.37 -12.94
CA ASP A 21 -11.74 -24.29 -13.23
C ASP A 21 -12.21 -25.65 -13.77
N TYR A 22 -13.50 -25.97 -13.67
CA TYR A 22 -14.03 -27.25 -14.14
C TYR A 22 -14.12 -27.28 -15.67
N SER A 23 -13.99 -28.47 -16.27
CA SER A 23 -14.27 -28.65 -17.70
C SER A 23 -15.78 -28.48 -17.97
N ARG A 24 -16.17 -28.15 -19.21
CA ARG A 24 -17.59 -28.04 -19.58
C ARG A 24 -18.38 -29.32 -19.28
N SER A 25 -17.83 -30.48 -19.64
CA SER A 25 -18.45 -31.79 -19.37
C SER A 25 -18.59 -32.09 -17.88
N LYS A 26 -17.70 -31.55 -17.03
CA LYS A 26 -17.83 -31.68 -15.58
C LYS A 26 -18.93 -30.75 -15.05
N LEU A 27 -19.06 -29.56 -15.61
CA LEU A 27 -20.07 -28.58 -15.23
C LEU A 27 -21.50 -28.96 -15.63
N ASP A 28 -21.69 -29.75 -16.70
CA ASP A 28 -23.01 -30.28 -17.09
C ASP A 28 -23.68 -31.09 -15.95
N HIS A 29 -22.90 -31.58 -14.97
CA HIS A 29 -23.43 -32.27 -13.79
C HIS A 29 -23.86 -31.35 -12.64
N TYR A 30 -23.52 -30.06 -12.69
CA TYR A 30 -23.74 -29.11 -11.60
C TYR A 30 -24.61 -27.92 -12.01
N VAL A 31 -24.67 -27.58 -13.31
CA VAL A 31 -25.41 -26.42 -13.79
C VAL A 31 -26.06 -26.69 -15.14
N ASP A 32 -27.26 -26.14 -15.34
CA ASP A 32 -28.05 -26.31 -16.57
C ASP A 32 -27.40 -25.74 -17.83
N ASP A 33 -26.60 -24.68 -17.69
CA ASP A 33 -25.90 -24.04 -18.80
C ASP A 33 -24.44 -23.72 -18.41
N PRO A 34 -23.52 -24.68 -18.60
CA PRO A 34 -22.10 -24.47 -18.36
C PRO A 34 -21.47 -23.40 -19.23
N GLY A 35 -22.01 -23.19 -20.44
CA GLY A 35 -21.49 -22.21 -21.40
C GLY A 35 -21.70 -20.79 -20.90
N ALA A 36 -22.93 -20.46 -20.51
CA ALA A 36 -23.28 -19.15 -19.98
C ALA A 36 -22.67 -18.92 -18.59
N LEU A 37 -22.52 -19.96 -17.76
CA LEU A 37 -21.78 -19.85 -16.50
C LEU A 37 -20.31 -19.51 -16.74
N LYS A 38 -19.60 -20.25 -17.60
CA LYS A 38 -18.19 -19.98 -17.90
C LYS A 38 -17.95 -18.61 -18.50
N HIS A 39 -18.82 -18.16 -19.41
CA HIS A 39 -18.69 -16.82 -19.98
C HIS A 39 -18.88 -15.73 -18.92
N THR A 40 -19.81 -15.93 -18.00
CA THR A 40 -20.08 -14.98 -16.91
C THR A 40 -18.97 -14.95 -15.86
N ILE A 41 -18.47 -16.11 -15.43
CA ILE A 41 -17.45 -16.20 -14.37
C ILE A 41 -16.06 -15.87 -14.92
N GLY A 42 -15.70 -16.31 -16.14
CA GLY A 42 -14.39 -16.07 -16.72
C GLY A 42 -14.02 -14.58 -16.79
N GLY A 43 -14.98 -13.71 -17.14
CA GLY A 43 -14.76 -12.25 -17.13
C GLY A 43 -14.69 -11.63 -15.72
N LYS A 44 -15.19 -12.33 -14.69
CA LYS A 44 -15.13 -11.90 -13.28
C LYS A 44 -13.92 -12.46 -12.54
N GLN A 45 -13.37 -13.58 -12.99
CA GLN A 45 -12.18 -14.20 -12.43
C GLN A 45 -10.98 -13.26 -12.52
N THR A 46 -10.69 -12.69 -13.69
CA THR A 46 -9.60 -11.70 -13.83
C THR A 46 -9.78 -10.47 -12.92
N PHE A 47 -11.03 -10.05 -12.66
CA PHE A 47 -11.30 -8.96 -11.73
C PHE A 47 -10.97 -9.37 -10.28
N LEU A 48 -11.34 -10.58 -9.88
CA LEU A 48 -11.07 -11.11 -8.54
C LEU A 48 -9.58 -11.44 -8.33
N GLU A 49 -8.89 -11.95 -9.35
CA GLU A 49 -7.44 -12.22 -9.32
C GLU A 49 -6.61 -10.95 -9.13
N ARG A 50 -7.11 -9.81 -9.62
CA ARG A 50 -6.48 -8.50 -9.44
C ARG A 50 -6.91 -7.79 -8.17
N LEU A 51 -7.90 -8.31 -7.45
CA LEU A 51 -8.38 -7.69 -6.24
C LEU A 51 -7.46 -8.08 -5.09
N ASP A 52 -6.73 -7.10 -4.59
CA ASP A 52 -5.92 -7.26 -3.39
C ASP A 52 -6.31 -6.22 -2.33
N ALA A 53 -5.67 -6.33 -1.17
CA ALA A 53 -5.88 -5.40 -0.07
C ALA A 53 -5.02 -4.13 -0.18
N ALA A 54 -4.19 -3.94 -1.22
CA ALA A 54 -3.27 -2.81 -1.30
C ALA A 54 -3.99 -1.45 -1.21
N PRO A 55 -5.15 -1.23 -1.86
CA PRO A 55 -5.90 0.03 -1.70
C PRO A 55 -6.46 0.25 -0.31
N LEU A 56 -6.50 -0.78 0.54
CA LEU A 56 -7.00 -0.73 1.91
C LEU A 56 -5.88 -0.59 2.95
N ARG A 57 -4.62 -0.47 2.51
CA ARG A 57 -3.47 -0.30 3.39
C ARG A 57 -3.17 1.18 3.63
N ILE A 58 -2.61 1.41 4.81
CA ILE A 58 -1.85 2.61 5.15
C ILE A 58 -0.39 2.25 4.91
N ASP A 59 0.33 3.10 4.17
CA ASP A 59 1.70 2.81 3.79
C ASP A 59 2.65 2.78 4.99
N TRP A 60 3.77 2.08 4.81
CA TRP A 60 4.92 2.11 5.70
C TRP A 60 6.17 2.49 4.88
N PRO A 61 6.97 3.48 5.30
CA PRO A 61 6.80 4.39 6.45
C PRO A 61 5.49 5.19 6.40
N PRO A 62 4.93 5.57 7.56
CA PRO A 62 3.60 6.13 7.60
C PRO A 62 3.55 7.54 6.97
N PRO A 63 2.41 7.93 6.37
CA PRO A 63 2.28 9.21 5.68
C PRO A 63 2.34 10.39 6.66
N ALA A 64 2.38 11.62 6.16
CA ALA A 64 2.33 12.81 7.01
C ALA A 64 1.03 12.85 7.82
N ALA A 65 1.02 13.55 8.96
CA ALA A 65 -0.16 13.62 9.84
C ALA A 65 -1.44 14.10 9.14
N SER A 66 -1.32 15.07 8.23
CA SER A 66 -2.45 15.57 7.42
C SER A 66 -3.06 14.47 6.58
N ASP A 67 -2.21 13.71 5.90
CA ASP A 67 -2.60 12.72 4.91
C ASP A 67 -3.15 11.46 5.60
N LEU A 68 -2.52 11.06 6.72
CA LEU A 68 -3.00 9.95 7.55
C LEU A 68 -4.45 10.17 7.99
N LYS A 69 -4.79 11.39 8.41
CA LYS A 69 -6.16 11.73 8.82
C LYS A 69 -7.16 11.51 7.68
N TYR A 70 -6.87 12.01 6.49
CA TYR A 70 -7.76 11.84 5.34
C TYR A 70 -7.84 10.37 4.92
N ARG A 71 -6.69 9.69 4.86
CA ARG A 71 -6.59 8.28 4.50
C ARG A 71 -7.40 7.39 5.44
N CYS A 72 -7.29 7.57 6.76
CA CYS A 72 -8.10 6.83 7.72
C CYS A 72 -9.60 7.12 7.57
N GLY A 73 -9.98 8.37 7.24
CA GLY A 73 -11.38 8.72 6.98
C GLY A 73 -11.95 8.01 5.75
N GLU A 74 -11.20 7.97 4.65
CA GLU A 74 -11.57 7.25 3.43
C GLU A 74 -11.68 5.74 3.67
N LEU A 75 -10.67 5.15 4.33
CA LEU A 75 -10.66 3.73 4.67
C LEU A 75 -11.83 3.39 5.58
N THR A 76 -12.10 4.20 6.60
CA THR A 76 -13.27 4.02 7.48
C THR A 76 -14.56 3.99 6.67
N ALA A 77 -14.76 4.94 5.77
CA ALA A 77 -15.95 4.98 4.93
C ALA A 77 -16.08 3.74 4.03
N ALA A 78 -14.95 3.25 3.50
CA ALA A 78 -14.93 2.05 2.67
C ALA A 78 -15.24 0.79 3.48
N VAL A 79 -14.50 0.54 4.56
CA VAL A 79 -14.56 -0.73 5.31
C VAL A 79 -15.78 -0.83 6.21
N ASN A 80 -16.35 0.27 6.69
CA ASN A 80 -17.52 0.25 7.59
C ASN A 80 -18.71 -0.56 7.04
N ARG A 81 -18.81 -0.72 5.72
CA ARG A 81 -19.86 -1.51 5.09
C ARG A 81 -19.64 -3.03 5.14
N PHE A 82 -18.38 -3.48 5.14
CA PHE A 82 -18.05 -4.91 4.93
C PHE A 82 -17.06 -5.50 5.95
N ALA A 83 -16.36 -4.66 6.72
CA ALA A 83 -15.46 -5.01 7.81
C ALA A 83 -15.56 -3.94 8.92
N PRO A 84 -16.71 -3.85 9.62
CA PRO A 84 -16.95 -2.82 10.64
C PRO A 84 -16.03 -2.95 11.86
N ASP A 85 -15.52 -4.14 12.13
CA ASP A 85 -14.51 -4.43 13.16
C ASP A 85 -13.16 -3.75 12.87
N ALA A 86 -12.83 -3.47 11.60
CA ALA A 86 -11.62 -2.74 11.22
C ALA A 86 -11.72 -1.22 11.48
N VAL A 87 -12.90 -0.68 11.76
CA VAL A 87 -13.11 0.76 11.96
C VAL A 87 -12.45 1.25 13.25
N GLU A 88 -12.51 0.48 14.34
CA GLU A 88 -11.94 0.91 15.62
C GLU A 88 -10.40 1.00 15.57
N PRO A 89 -9.67 -0.01 15.04
CA PRO A 89 -8.24 0.12 14.79
C PRO A 89 -7.86 1.32 13.89
N LEU A 90 -8.67 1.63 12.87
CA LEU A 90 -8.43 2.79 12.01
C LEU A 90 -8.58 4.12 12.77
N ARG A 91 -9.51 4.19 13.75
CA ARG A 91 -9.65 5.35 14.62
C ARG A 91 -8.45 5.52 15.54
N ASP A 92 -7.94 4.43 16.10
CA ASP A 92 -6.72 4.45 16.91
C ASP A 92 -5.54 5.00 16.09
N VAL A 93 -5.35 4.51 14.87
CA VAL A 93 -4.30 5.01 13.97
C VAL A 93 -4.52 6.49 13.63
N ALA A 94 -5.76 6.91 13.35
CA ALA A 94 -6.10 8.31 13.05
C ALA A 94 -5.87 9.26 14.24
N ALA A 95 -5.82 8.75 15.46
CA ALA A 95 -5.58 9.51 16.67
C ALA A 95 -4.07 9.71 16.95
N LEU A 96 -3.18 8.87 16.41
CA LEU A 96 -1.74 8.92 16.67
C LEU A 96 -1.10 10.30 16.48
N PRO A 97 -1.42 11.10 15.42
CA PRO A 97 -0.88 12.45 15.28
C PRO A 97 -1.21 13.40 16.42
N ARG A 98 -2.32 13.17 17.14
CA ARG A 98 -2.75 14.00 18.27
C ARG A 98 -2.24 13.47 19.61
N GLU A 99 -2.10 12.16 19.74
CA GLU A 99 -1.81 11.52 21.02
C GLU A 99 -0.33 11.23 21.27
N ARG A 100 0.50 11.29 20.23
CA ARG A 100 1.92 10.93 20.27
C ARG A 100 2.75 11.99 19.55
N ASN A 101 4.06 11.92 19.77
CA ASN A 101 5.05 12.69 18.99
C ASN A 101 5.18 12.10 17.58
N TYR A 102 4.09 12.10 16.82
CA TYR A 102 3.94 11.34 15.59
C TYR A 102 5.00 11.68 14.55
N GLU A 103 5.26 12.96 14.30
CA GLU A 103 6.29 13.37 13.32
C GLU A 103 7.69 12.87 13.71
N ARG A 104 8.02 12.86 15.01
CA ARG A 104 9.28 12.29 15.48
C ARG A 104 9.33 10.78 15.25
N LEU A 105 8.25 10.06 15.54
CA LEU A 105 8.17 8.61 15.34
C LEU A 105 8.18 8.25 13.85
N ARG A 106 7.50 9.03 13.01
CA ARG A 106 7.50 8.92 11.55
C ARG A 106 8.91 9.10 11.01
N ASN A 107 9.62 10.15 11.44
CA ASN A 107 11.01 10.39 11.02
C ASN A 107 11.91 9.22 11.43
N ALA A 108 11.73 8.66 12.64
CA ALA A 108 12.47 7.47 13.06
C ALA A 108 12.12 6.23 12.20
N ALA A 109 10.86 6.04 11.82
CA ALA A 109 10.43 4.97 10.93
C ALA A 109 11.03 5.12 9.53
N GLN A 110 11.01 6.35 8.99
CA GLN A 110 11.60 6.67 7.68
C GLN A 110 13.11 6.44 7.69
N ALA A 111 13.82 6.95 8.70
CA ALA A 111 15.25 6.71 8.87
C ALA A 111 15.56 5.21 9.05
N ARG A 112 14.66 4.44 9.65
CA ARG A 112 14.86 3.00 9.82
C ARG A 112 14.77 2.23 8.49
N GLU A 113 13.87 2.65 7.62
CA GLU A 113 13.63 2.05 6.30
C GLU A 113 14.68 2.47 5.28
N GLU A 114 15.06 3.76 5.30
CA GLU A 114 15.99 4.34 4.32
C GLU A 114 17.46 4.11 4.66
N LEU A 115 17.80 3.99 5.95
CA LEU A 115 19.19 3.83 6.39
C LEU A 115 19.48 2.39 6.81
N THR A 116 20.66 1.94 6.45
CA THR A 116 21.26 0.70 6.99
C THR A 116 21.69 0.88 8.45
N ASP A 117 21.93 -0.23 9.14
CA ASP A 117 22.47 -0.19 10.51
C ASP A 117 23.81 0.54 10.58
N VAL A 118 24.67 0.37 9.57
CA VAL A 118 25.98 1.03 9.50
C VAL A 118 25.83 2.53 9.33
N GLU A 119 24.93 2.98 8.46
CA GLU A 119 24.68 4.43 8.28
C GLU A 119 24.11 5.06 9.55
N ARG A 120 23.24 4.35 10.28
CA ARG A 120 22.74 4.81 11.58
C ARG A 120 23.83 4.89 12.64
N ASP A 121 24.69 3.88 12.71
CA ASP A 121 25.82 3.87 13.65
C ASP A 121 26.81 4.99 13.33
N ARG A 122 27.06 5.23 12.04
CA ARG A 122 27.86 6.36 11.56
C ARG A 122 27.28 7.70 11.99
N ILE A 123 25.98 7.92 11.82
CA ILE A 123 25.29 9.13 12.29
C ILE A 123 25.41 9.31 13.80
N ALA A 124 25.39 8.22 14.57
CA ALA A 124 25.47 8.27 16.02
C ALA A 124 26.88 8.51 16.56
N THR A 125 27.92 8.09 15.83
CA THR A 125 29.30 8.03 16.33
C THR A 125 30.24 9.03 15.67
N GLU A 126 29.96 9.45 14.43
CA GLU A 126 30.79 10.39 13.69
C GLU A 126 30.22 11.82 13.74
N ASP A 127 31.11 12.82 13.68
CA ASP A 127 30.74 14.22 13.49
C ASP A 127 30.30 14.46 12.03
N ILE A 128 29.15 13.93 11.66
CA ILE A 128 28.60 14.06 10.30
C ILE A 128 28.30 15.53 9.99
N GLU A 129 27.90 16.33 10.98
CA GLU A 129 27.68 17.77 10.79
C GLU A 129 28.97 18.48 10.39
N GLY A 130 30.08 18.20 11.10
CA GLY A 130 31.40 18.71 10.76
C GLY A 130 31.89 18.22 9.40
N GLN A 131 31.72 16.93 9.08
CA GLN A 131 32.07 16.38 7.76
C GLN A 131 31.27 17.04 6.63
N LEU A 132 29.95 17.22 6.81
CA LEU A 132 29.10 17.90 5.84
C LEU A 132 29.47 19.38 5.68
N GLY A 133 29.81 20.05 6.78
CA GLY A 133 30.33 21.42 6.77
C GLY A 133 31.60 21.52 5.92
N GLY A 134 32.59 20.68 6.18
CA GLY A 134 33.85 20.65 5.43
C GLY A 134 33.64 20.36 3.93
N LEU A 135 32.77 19.42 3.58
CA LEU A 135 32.45 19.14 2.17
C LEU A 135 31.76 20.32 1.48
N ARG A 136 30.93 21.09 2.18
CA ARG A 136 30.28 22.29 1.63
C ARG A 136 31.28 23.41 1.41
N GLU A 137 32.18 23.64 2.35
CA GLU A 137 33.26 24.63 2.23
C GLU A 137 34.19 24.27 1.05
N GLU A 138 34.60 23.01 0.93
CA GLU A 138 35.41 22.54 -0.19
C GLU A 138 34.68 22.72 -1.52
N ARG A 139 33.38 22.42 -1.58
CA ARG A 139 32.57 22.65 -2.78
C ARG A 139 32.52 24.12 -3.14
N GLU A 140 32.36 25.03 -2.18
CA GLU A 140 32.38 26.48 -2.43
C GLU A 140 33.75 26.95 -2.89
N HIS A 141 34.83 26.44 -2.32
CA HIS A 141 36.20 26.75 -2.73
C HIS A 141 36.45 26.33 -4.19
N LEU A 142 36.11 25.09 -4.55
CA LEU A 142 36.26 24.58 -5.91
C LEU A 142 35.39 25.33 -6.91
N GLN A 143 34.15 25.67 -6.53
CA GLN A 143 33.27 26.49 -7.36
C GLN A 143 33.87 27.88 -7.60
N GLY A 144 34.40 28.52 -6.55
CA GLY A 144 35.08 29.81 -6.66
C GLY A 144 36.31 29.75 -7.58
N ALA A 145 37.10 28.68 -7.49
CA ALA A 145 38.25 28.47 -8.37
C ALA A 145 37.82 28.28 -9.83
N LEU A 146 36.74 27.54 -10.09
CA LEU A 146 36.17 27.38 -11.44
C LEU A 146 35.64 28.70 -12.01
N ASP A 147 34.99 29.52 -11.18
CA ASP A 147 34.48 30.84 -11.57
C ASP A 147 35.62 31.84 -11.83
N GLU A 148 36.73 31.72 -11.09
CA GLU A 148 37.94 32.54 -11.26
C GLU A 148 38.76 32.13 -12.50
N TYR A 149 38.77 30.84 -12.85
CA TYR A 149 39.49 30.29 -14.01
C TYR A 149 38.54 29.54 -14.97
N PRO A 150 37.59 30.24 -15.63
CA PRO A 150 36.71 29.59 -16.59
C PRO A 150 37.53 29.06 -17.78
N GLU A 151 37.28 27.80 -18.16
CA GLU A 151 37.93 27.17 -19.31
C GLU A 151 37.76 28.06 -20.56
N ARG A 152 38.89 28.35 -21.24
CA ARG A 152 38.95 29.22 -22.42
C ARG A 152 38.25 28.64 -23.63
#